data_AF-A0A663NA91-F1
#
_entry.id   AF-A0A663NA91-F1
#
_cell.length_a   1.000
_cell.length_b   1.000
_cell.length_c   1.000
_cell.angle_alpha   90.00
_cell.angle_beta   90.00
_cell.angle_gamma   90.00
#
_symmetry.space_group_name_H-M   'P 1'
#
loop_
_entity.id
_entity.type
_entity.pdbx_description
1 polymer ?
#
loop_
_entity_poly.entity_id
_entity_poly.type
_entity_poly.pdbx_seq_one_letter_code
_entity_poly.pdbx_strand_id
1 'polypeptide(L)'
;MITTARVPADKPVRIAFSLNDSPDDASSENFPLAFPELDQQLQPLPPCHDSKESMQVYKQHCKIAEEYHEVKKEIALLEERKKELIARLEQVEKESMDAAQLAKEYAELTEENRTLKLAQTQCVEQLEKLRIQYQKRQGSS
;
A
#
# COMPACT_ATOMS: atom_id res chain seq x y z
N MET A 1 13.12 11.44 14.26
CA MET A 1 11.88 12.23 14.07
C MET A 1 11.29 11.82 12.74
N ILE A 2 10.23 11.01 12.75
CA ILE A 2 9.58 10.54 11.51
C ILE A 2 8.50 11.57 11.17
N THR A 3 8.75 12.35 10.12
CA THR A 3 7.83 13.37 9.61
C THR A 3 6.74 12.68 8.81
N THR A 4 5.55 12.51 9.39
CA THR A 4 4.39 11.98 8.66
C THR A 4 3.82 13.11 7.78
N ALA A 5 4.13 13.08 6.48
CA ALA A 5 3.50 13.97 5.52
C ALA A 5 2.00 13.64 5.43
N ARG A 6 1.16 14.58 5.87
CA ARG A 6 -0.29 14.49 5.82
C ARG A 6 -0.71 14.63 4.36
N VAL A 7 -1.13 13.54 3.73
CA VAL A 7 -1.72 13.56 2.38
C VAL A 7 -2.99 14.45 2.44
N PRO A 8 -3.13 15.46 1.56
CA PRO A 8 -4.31 16.30 1.55
C PRO A 8 -5.53 15.46 1.10
N ALA A 9 -6.55 15.40 1.94
CA ALA A 9 -7.84 14.82 1.62
C ALA A 9 -8.58 15.77 0.65
N ASP A 10 -8.16 15.74 -0.61
CA ASP A 10 -8.65 16.66 -1.63
C ASP A 10 -9.92 16.11 -2.27
N LYS A 11 -11.00 16.14 -1.49
CA LYS A 11 -12.43 16.34 -1.85
C LYS A 11 -13.32 15.73 -0.76
N PRO A 12 -14.06 16.54 0.01
CA PRO A 12 -15.16 15.99 0.79
C PRO A 12 -16.18 15.40 -0.19
N VAL A 13 -16.49 14.10 -0.04
CA VAL A 13 -17.63 13.47 -0.73
C VAL A 13 -18.88 14.18 -0.22
N ARG A 14 -19.37 15.15 -1.00
CA ARG A 14 -20.64 15.82 -0.72
C ARG A 14 -21.74 14.87 -1.19
N ILE A 15 -22.24 14.03 -0.27
CA ILE A 15 -23.48 13.29 -0.49
C ILE A 15 -24.62 14.31 -0.42
N ALA A 16 -24.91 14.95 -1.55
CA ALA A 16 -26.05 15.85 -1.69
C ALA A 16 -27.22 15.04 -2.24
N PHE A 17 -28.11 14.58 -1.37
CA PHE A 17 -29.42 14.06 -1.78
C PHE A 17 -30.18 15.18 -2.46
N SER A 18 -30.13 15.21 -3.79
CA SER A 18 -30.87 16.19 -4.59
C SER A 18 -32.35 15.80 -4.61
N LEU A 19 -33.08 16.29 -3.61
CA LEU A 19 -34.54 16.38 -3.60
C LEU A 19 -34.94 17.55 -4.51
N ASN A 20 -35.06 17.32 -5.82
CA ASN A 20 -35.72 18.28 -6.69
C ASN A 20 -36.70 17.57 -7.63
N ASP A 21 -37.97 17.93 -7.48
CA ASP A 21 -39.11 17.49 -8.29
C ASP A 21 -38.91 17.81 -9.77
N SER A 22 -39.32 16.90 -10.66
CA SER A 22 -39.63 17.21 -12.05
C SER A 22 -40.74 16.29 -12.57
N PRO A 23 -41.60 16.80 -13.47
CA PRO A 23 -42.94 16.26 -13.71
C PRO A 23 -42.97 15.11 -14.71
N ASP A 24 -43.99 14.25 -14.55
CA ASP A 24 -44.58 13.26 -15.46
C ASP A 24 -43.82 12.97 -16.77
N ASP A 25 -43.32 11.74 -16.90
CA ASP A 25 -43.24 11.08 -18.21
C ASP A 25 -43.73 9.64 -18.12
N ALA A 26 -44.65 9.32 -19.01
CA ALA A 26 -45.35 8.05 -19.11
C ALA A 26 -44.53 7.08 -19.96
N SER A 27 -43.80 6.18 -19.32
CA SER A 27 -43.11 5.09 -20.01
C SER A 27 -43.22 3.81 -19.18
N SER A 28 -43.82 2.77 -19.76
CA SER A 28 -44.06 1.44 -19.18
C SER A 28 -43.09 1.06 -18.07
N GLU A 29 -43.55 1.16 -16.81
CA GLU A 29 -42.72 0.99 -15.64
C GLU A 29 -42.47 -0.50 -15.37
N ASN A 30 -41.44 -1.06 -15.99
CA ASN A 30 -40.81 -2.29 -15.52
C ASN A 30 -39.96 -1.92 -14.29
N PHE A 31 -40.61 -1.94 -13.13
CA PHE A 31 -39.95 -1.66 -11.85
C PHE A 31 -38.88 -2.73 -11.57
N PRO A 32 -37.63 -2.33 -11.25
CA PRO A 32 -36.63 -3.27 -10.75
C PRO A 32 -37.17 -3.94 -9.47
N LEU A 33 -37.49 -5.22 -9.56
CA LEU A 33 -38.25 -5.93 -8.53
C LEU A 33 -37.50 -6.11 -7.20
N ALA A 34 -36.17 -5.94 -7.17
CA ALA A 34 -35.39 -6.08 -5.94
C ALA A 34 -33.96 -5.53 -6.07
N PHE A 35 -33.39 -5.11 -4.93
CA PHE A 35 -31.98 -4.77 -4.76
C PHE A 35 -31.32 -5.83 -3.86
N PRO A 36 -30.98 -7.03 -4.36
CA PRO A 36 -30.64 -8.20 -3.53
C PRO A 36 -29.47 -8.01 -2.57
N GLU A 37 -28.64 -6.98 -2.78
CA GLU A 37 -27.52 -6.65 -1.88
C GLU A 37 -27.90 -5.77 -0.68
N LEU A 38 -29.11 -5.20 -0.66
CA LEU A 38 -29.67 -4.49 0.47
C LEU A 38 -30.31 -5.49 1.45
N ASP A 39 -30.17 -5.20 2.74
CA ASP A 39 -30.88 -5.94 3.78
C ASP A 39 -32.39 -5.97 3.49
N GLN A 40 -33.06 -7.05 3.91
CA GLN A 40 -34.48 -7.23 3.60
C GLN A 40 -35.36 -6.08 4.10
N GLN A 41 -34.98 -5.43 5.22
CA GLN A 41 -35.67 -4.27 5.78
C GLN A 41 -35.46 -2.96 4.98
N LEU A 42 -34.45 -2.93 4.11
CA LEU A 42 -34.08 -1.80 3.25
C LEU A 42 -34.53 -2.03 1.81
N GLN A 43 -35.31 -3.07 1.52
CA GLN A 43 -35.90 -3.25 0.20
C GLN A 43 -37.01 -2.21 -0.03
N PRO A 44 -37.12 -1.62 -1.23
CA PRO A 44 -38.22 -0.73 -1.53
C PRO A 44 -39.55 -1.48 -1.41
N LEU A 45 -40.50 -0.89 -0.70
CA LEU A 45 -41.87 -1.42 -0.63
C LEU A 45 -42.59 -1.22 -1.96
N PRO A 46 -43.46 -2.15 -2.39
CA PRO A 46 -44.25 -1.97 -3.62
C PRO A 46 -45.07 -0.66 -3.59
N PRO A 47 -45.04 0.15 -4.67
CA PRO A 47 -45.76 1.41 -4.69
C PRO A 47 -47.27 1.20 -4.84
N CYS A 48 -48.07 2.14 -4.29
CA CYS A 48 -49.50 2.22 -4.54
C CYS A 48 -49.77 3.06 -5.80
N HIS A 49 -50.26 2.43 -6.87
CA HIS A 49 -50.46 3.09 -8.17
C HIS A 49 -51.48 4.24 -8.15
N ASP A 50 -52.42 4.23 -7.21
CA ASP A 50 -53.42 5.30 -7.07
C ASP A 50 -52.88 6.54 -6.33
N SER A 51 -51.66 6.45 -5.76
CA SER A 51 -51.03 7.54 -5.01
C SER A 51 -49.75 8.01 -5.69
N LYS A 52 -49.76 9.27 -6.16
CA LYS A 52 -48.59 9.92 -6.75
C LYS A 52 -47.41 9.99 -5.78
N GLU A 53 -47.68 10.24 -4.50
CA GLU A 53 -46.66 10.32 -3.45
C GLU A 53 -45.96 8.96 -3.25
N SER A 54 -46.74 7.87 -3.21
CA SER A 54 -46.17 6.52 -3.06
C SER A 54 -45.26 6.14 -4.23
N MET A 55 -45.68 6.44 -5.46
CA MET A 55 -44.89 6.24 -6.66
C MET A 55 -43.59 7.04 -6.63
N GLN A 56 -43.64 8.29 -6.16
CA GLN A 56 -42.45 9.14 -6.05
C GLN A 56 -41.46 8.63 -5.00
N VAL A 57 -41.94 8.24 -3.82
CA VAL A 57 -41.09 7.69 -2.75
C VAL A 57 -40.40 6.40 -3.22
N TYR A 58 -41.10 5.53 -3.94
CA TYR A 58 -40.51 4.32 -4.53
C TYR A 58 -39.38 4.67 -5.51
N LYS A 59 -39.61 5.60 -6.44
CA LYS A 59 -38.60 6.04 -7.41
C LYS A 59 -37.35 6.61 -6.73
N GLN A 60 -37.54 7.44 -5.70
CA GLN A 60 -36.44 7.99 -4.91
C GLN A 60 -35.66 6.88 -4.18
N HIS A 61 -36.37 5.92 -3.60
CA HIS A 61 -35.74 4.78 -2.93
C HIS A 61 -34.89 3.96 -3.90
N CYS A 62 -35.39 3.66 -5.10
CA CYS A 62 -34.62 2.96 -6.13
C CYS A 62 -33.32 3.70 -6.46
N LYS A 63 -33.40 5.02 -6.66
CA LYS A 63 -32.21 5.84 -6.94
C LYS A 63 -31.18 5.79 -5.82
N ILE A 64 -31.61 5.91 -4.56
CA ILE A 64 -30.71 5.84 -3.41
C ILE A 64 -30.11 4.44 -3.26
N ALA A 65 -30.88 3.38 -3.56
CA ALA A 65 -30.40 2.01 -3.52
C ALA A 65 -29.29 1.75 -4.57
N GLU A 66 -29.43 2.32 -5.76
CA GLU A 66 -28.39 2.29 -6.80
C GLU A 66 -27.12 3.04 -6.34
N GLU A 67 -27.29 4.27 -5.84
CA GLU A 67 -26.17 5.08 -5.30
C GLU A 67 -25.46 4.35 -4.15
N TYR A 68 -26.20 3.71 -3.24
CA TYR A 68 -25.65 2.92 -2.15
C TYR A 68 -24.77 1.77 -2.67
N HIS A 69 -25.23 1.06 -3.70
CA HIS A 69 -24.49 -0.05 -4.28
C HIS A 69 -23.18 0.43 -4.94
N GLU A 70 -23.20 1.57 -5.63
CA GLU A 70 -21.99 2.16 -6.20
C GLU A 70 -20.99 2.61 -5.11
N VAL A 71 -21.48 3.26 -4.05
CA VAL A 71 -20.63 3.62 -2.90
C VAL A 71 -20.03 2.38 -2.23
N LYS A 72 -20.81 1.31 -2.09
CA LYS A 72 -20.34 0.03 -1.51
C LYS A 72 -19.22 -0.59 -2.36
N LYS A 73 -19.32 -0.55 -3.69
CA LYS A 73 -18.23 -0.98 -4.60
C LYS A 73 -16.98 -0.12 -4.41
N GLU A 74 -17.14 1.19 -4.36
CA GLU A 74 -16.01 2.11 -4.18
C GLU A 74 -15.30 1.88 -2.84
N ILE A 75 -16.05 1.67 -1.75
CA ILE A 75 -15.49 1.30 -0.45
C ILE A 75 -14.67 0.01 -0.57
N ALA A 76 -15.21 -1.03 -1.20
CA ALA A 76 -14.50 -2.31 -1.36
C ALA A 76 -13.18 -2.16 -2.14
N LEU A 77 -13.19 -1.39 -3.23
CA LEU A 77 -11.98 -1.09 -4.02
C LEU A 77 -10.95 -0.31 -3.21
N LEU A 78 -11.38 0.68 -2.42
CA LEU A 78 -10.49 1.45 -1.55
C LEU A 78 -9.88 0.59 -0.44
N GLU A 79 -10.65 -0.31 0.15
CA GLU A 79 -10.16 -1.25 1.16
C GLU A 79 -9.14 -2.24 0.59
N GLU A 80 -9.37 -2.76 -0.61
CA GLU A 80 -8.41 -3.59 -1.33
C GLU A 80 -7.12 -2.82 -1.62
N ARG A 81 -7.23 -1.61 -2.18
CA ARG A 81 -6.07 -0.77 -2.45
C ARG A 81 -5.28 -0.42 -1.20
N LYS A 82 -5.96 -0.20 -0.07
CA LYS A 82 -5.31 0.02 1.23
C LYS A 82 -4.50 -1.20 1.67
N LYS A 83 -5.04 -2.42 1.51
CA LYS A 83 -4.32 -3.67 1.83
C LYS A 83 -3.07 -3.83 0.96
N GLU A 84 -3.16 -3.56 -0.33
CA GLU A 84 -1.99 -3.60 -1.23
C GLU A 84 -0.90 -2.61 -0.82
N LEU A 85 -1.28 -1.40 -0.43
CA LEU A 85 -0.33 -0.38 0.02
C LEU A 85 0.38 -0.79 1.31
N ILE A 86 -0.35 -1.39 2.26
CA ILE A 86 0.23 -1.92 3.50
C ILE A 86 1.25 -3.02 3.17
N ALA A 87 0.87 -4.01 2.36
CA ALA A 87 1.78 -5.10 1.96
C ALA A 87 3.04 -4.58 1.25
N ARG A 88 2.91 -3.53 0.43
CA ARG A 88 4.05 -2.89 -0.23
C ARG A 88 4.96 -2.16 0.77
N LEU A 89 4.40 -1.50 1.78
CA LEU A 89 5.19 -0.85 2.83
C LEU A 89 5.97 -1.89 3.64
N GLU A 90 5.33 -2.98 4.06
CA GLU A 90 5.96 -4.08 4.78
C GLU A 90 7.13 -4.69 3.98
N GLN A 91 6.95 -4.85 2.67
CA GLN A 91 8.02 -5.35 1.79
C GLN A 91 9.21 -4.38 1.73
N VAL A 92 8.96 -3.07 1.60
CA VAL A 92 10.04 -2.06 1.60
C VAL A 92 10.77 -2.00 2.94
N GLU A 93 10.05 -2.11 4.05
CA GLU A 93 10.66 -2.16 5.39
C GLU A 93 11.56 -3.38 5.55
N LYS A 94 11.11 -4.55 5.09
CA LYS A 94 11.92 -5.77 5.07
C LYS A 94 13.20 -5.61 4.24
N GLU A 95 13.07 -5.12 3.02
CA GLU A 95 14.22 -4.87 2.13
C GLU A 95 15.20 -3.86 2.76
N SER A 96 14.70 -2.83 3.44
CA SER A 96 15.54 -1.87 4.15
C SER A 96 16.30 -2.51 5.31
N MET A 97 15.68 -3.44 6.04
CA MET A 97 16.34 -4.19 7.10
C MET A 97 17.43 -5.10 6.54
N ASP A 98 17.14 -5.81 5.45
CA ASP A 98 18.10 -6.70 4.77
C ASP A 98 19.30 -5.89 4.24
N ALA A 99 19.06 -4.74 3.62
CA ALA A 99 20.11 -3.84 3.16
C ALA A 99 20.99 -3.33 4.31
N ALA A 100 20.40 -3.00 5.47
CA ALA A 100 21.14 -2.57 6.65
C ALA A 100 22.02 -3.71 7.22
N GLN A 101 21.53 -4.95 7.20
CA GLN A 101 22.32 -6.12 7.61
C GLN A 101 23.51 -6.35 6.67
N LEU A 102 23.28 -6.33 5.36
CA LEU A 102 24.35 -6.47 4.36
C LEU A 102 25.40 -5.36 4.49
N ALA A 103 24.98 -4.12 4.72
CA ALA A 103 25.90 -2.99 4.91
C ALA A 103 26.79 -3.19 6.15
N LYS A 104 26.22 -3.74 7.23
CA LYS A 104 26.97 -4.07 8.45
C LYS A 104 27.98 -5.18 8.19
N GLU A 105 27.57 -6.29 7.58
CA GLU A 105 28.45 -7.42 7.24
C GLU A 105 29.60 -6.97 6.32
N TYR A 106 29.29 -6.16 5.32
CA TYR A 106 30.29 -5.59 4.43
C TYR A 106 31.33 -4.75 5.18
N ALA A 107 30.91 -3.94 6.16
CA ALA A 107 31.82 -3.13 6.97
C ALA A 107 32.73 -4.02 7.83
N GLU A 108 32.18 -5.04 8.48
CA GLU A 108 32.93 -6.02 9.27
C GLU A 108 33.98 -6.76 8.42
N LEU A 109 33.57 -7.28 7.26
CA LEU A 109 34.47 -7.95 6.31
C LEU A 109 35.55 -7.00 5.77
N THR A 110 35.22 -5.74 5.54
CA THR A 110 36.18 -4.72 5.08
C THR A 110 37.26 -4.46 6.14
N GLU A 111 36.86 -4.37 7.41
CA GLU A 111 37.79 -4.18 8.54
C GLU A 111 38.69 -5.40 8.75
N GLU A 112 38.12 -6.60 8.70
CA GLU A 112 38.88 -7.84 8.81
C GLU A 112 39.88 -7.97 7.65
N ASN A 113 39.45 -7.73 6.42
CA ASN A 113 40.31 -7.77 5.24
C ASN A 113 41.48 -6.78 5.35
N ARG A 114 41.21 -5.56 5.84
CA ARG A 114 42.24 -4.56 6.10
C ARG A 114 43.25 -5.06 7.13
N THR A 115 42.78 -5.66 8.22
CA THR A 115 43.63 -6.20 9.28
C THR A 115 44.51 -7.34 8.76
N LEU A 116 43.93 -8.26 8.00
CA LEU A 116 44.66 -9.37 7.38
C LEU A 116 45.72 -8.88 6.39
N LYS A 117 45.41 -7.88 5.55
CA LYS A 117 46.38 -7.28 4.63
C LYS A 117 47.55 -6.62 5.36
N LEU A 118 47.29 -5.97 6.48
CA LEU A 118 48.35 -5.39 7.31
C LEU A 118 49.25 -6.50 7.88
N ALA A 119 48.67 -7.55 8.46
CA ALA A 119 49.42 -8.68 8.99
C ALA A 119 50.25 -9.38 7.90
N GLN A 120 49.66 -9.59 6.71
CA GLN A 120 50.37 -10.14 5.56
C GLN A 120 51.59 -9.30 5.17
N THR A 121 51.42 -7.97 5.10
CA THR A 121 52.51 -7.04 4.75
C THR A 121 53.64 -7.13 5.78
N GLN A 122 53.29 -7.15 7.07
CA GLN A 122 54.27 -7.33 8.15
C GLN A 122 55.01 -8.67 8.04
N CYS A 123 54.31 -9.77 7.75
CA CYS A 123 54.96 -11.06 7.55
C CYS A 123 55.94 -11.02 6.37
N VAL A 124 55.56 -10.42 5.25
CA VAL A 124 56.44 -10.26 4.08
C VAL A 124 57.69 -9.45 4.43
N GLU A 125 57.56 -8.34 5.15
CA GLU A 125 58.71 -7.53 5.58
C GLU A 125 59.66 -8.31 6.50
N GLN A 126 59.13 -9.13 7.42
CA GLN A 126 59.95 -9.97 8.30
C GLN A 126 60.70 -11.04 7.50
N LEU A 127 60.06 -11.65 6.51
CA LEU A 127 60.72 -12.63 5.63
C LEU A 127 61.85 -11.99 4.80
N GLU A 128 61.66 -10.78 4.29
CA GLU A 128 62.70 -10.07 3.52
C GLU A 128 63.91 -9.73 4.41
N LYS A 129 63.66 -9.27 5.65
CA LYS A 129 64.74 -9.01 6.63
C LYS A 129 65.57 -10.26 6.90
N LEU A 130 64.90 -11.40 7.13
CA LEU A 130 65.58 -12.68 7.35
C LEU A 130 66.41 -13.09 6.13
N ARG A 131 65.84 -12.98 4.93
CA ARG A 131 66.55 -13.28 3.67
C ARG A 131 67.83 -12.48 3.52
N ILE A 132 67.79 -11.16 3.75
CA ILE A 132 68.97 -10.28 3.69
C ILE A 132 70.02 -10.69 4.75
N GLN A 133 69.59 -11.03 5.97
CA GLN A 133 70.51 -11.50 7.01
C GLN A 133 71.24 -12.81 6.62
N TYR A 134 70.54 -13.75 5.99
CA TYR A 134 71.14 -14.99 5.51
C TYR A 134 72.19 -14.72 4.41
N GLN A 135 71.88 -13.85 3.43
CA GLN A 135 72.83 -13.47 2.38
C GLN A 135 74.11 -12.83 2.94
N LYS A 136 73.97 -11.91 3.90
CA LYS A 136 75.13 -11.25 4.53
C LYS A 136 76.05 -12.23 5.27
N ARG A 137 75.49 -13.29 5.88
CA ARG A 137 76.28 -14.33 6.55
C ARG A 137 76.99 -15.28 5.59
N GLN A 138 76.44 -15.54 4.40
CA GLN A 138 77.06 -16.43 3.42
C GLN A 138 78.13 -15.75 2.55
N GLY A 139 78.09 -14.43 2.37
CA GLY A 139 79.11 -13.68 1.63
C GLY A 139 80.37 -13.33 2.42
N SER A 140 80.53 -13.84 3.65
CA SER A 140 81.62 -13.49 4.58
C SER A 140 82.64 -14.63 4.78
N SER A 141 82.77 -15.57 3.85
CA SER A 141 83.82 -16.61 3.81
C SER A 141 84.90 -16.29 2.81
#